data_AF-A0A9P5QG06-F1
#
_entry.id   AF-A0A9P5QG06-F1
#
_cell.length_a   1.000
_cell.length_b   1.000
_cell.length_c   1.000
_cell.angle_alpha   90.00
_cell.angle_beta   90.00
_cell.angle_gamma   90.00
#
_symmetry.space_group_name_H-M   'P 1'
#
loop_
_entity.id
_entity.type
_entity.pdbx_description
1 polymer ?
#
loop_
_entity_poly.entity_id
_entity_poly.type
_entity_poly.pdbx_seq_one_letter_code
_entity_poly.pdbx_strand_id
1 'polypeptide(L)'
;MSSITFKSLTNFFLAAVLMLHVILTGAQGQVWEARYGLTSASYQSKFNSLVGQGYRLKDVEGYTLNNVAYYAGIWEKSSGPAWVARHGLTNAQYQAEFNRLVNEGYRLKKVSGYTVGGADRYAAIWDKSTGPAWVARHGLDSAAHQAAFNSYVKQGYRLKQISGYAVGTSARYASIWVKASGPAWIARHGLTAAQYQTEFTKLKNEGYRPLSIDAYTVNGKNYFAAVWEKSAGPAWQARHGLTSAKFQETFNQLVVQGYKLVSVTGYGTGTASYAALWTK
;
A
#
# COMPACT_ATOMS: atom_id res chain seq x y z
N MET A 1 -19.21 -20.21 -54.05
CA MET A 1 -19.54 -19.00 -53.25
C MET A 1 -20.30 -19.47 -52.04
N SER A 2 -19.62 -19.58 -50.90
CA SER A 2 -20.22 -20.09 -49.66
C SER A 2 -20.10 -18.98 -48.62
N SER A 3 -21.23 -18.39 -48.25
CA SER A 3 -21.31 -17.26 -47.31
C SER A 3 -21.11 -17.76 -45.88
N ILE A 4 -20.15 -17.17 -45.18
CA ILE A 4 -19.95 -17.41 -43.75
C ILE A 4 -20.85 -16.42 -43.00
N THR A 5 -21.80 -16.96 -42.26
CA THR A 5 -22.75 -16.21 -41.42
C THR A 5 -22.06 -15.85 -40.10
N PHE A 6 -21.94 -14.56 -39.79
CA PHE A 6 -21.47 -14.08 -38.48
C PHE A 6 -22.57 -14.32 -37.43
N LYS A 7 -22.37 -15.30 -36.54
CA LYS A 7 -23.19 -15.43 -35.33
C LYS A 7 -22.56 -14.59 -34.21
N SER A 8 -23.34 -13.60 -33.78
CA SER A 8 -23.18 -12.82 -32.55
C SER A 8 -22.89 -13.75 -31.36
N LEU A 9 -21.75 -13.53 -30.68
CA LEU A 9 -21.46 -14.08 -29.37
C LEU A 9 -21.62 -12.96 -28.34
N THR A 10 -22.75 -12.99 -27.67
CA THR A 10 -23.14 -12.16 -26.54
C THR A 10 -22.23 -12.44 -25.33
N ASN A 11 -21.51 -11.40 -24.92
CA ASN A 11 -20.99 -11.09 -23.57
C ASN A 11 -20.71 -12.24 -22.60
N PHE A 12 -19.47 -12.73 -22.60
CA PHE A 12 -18.80 -13.17 -21.38
C PHE A 12 -17.91 -12.02 -20.87
N PHE A 13 -18.30 -11.37 -19.76
CA PHE A 13 -17.44 -10.46 -19.02
C PHE A 13 -16.33 -11.27 -18.33
N LEU A 14 -15.26 -11.60 -19.06
CA LEU A 14 -13.95 -11.78 -18.42
C LEU A 14 -13.39 -10.38 -18.19
N ALA A 15 -13.15 -10.03 -16.93
CA ALA A 15 -12.29 -8.90 -16.58
C ALA A 15 -10.86 -9.20 -17.05
N ALA A 16 -10.61 -9.04 -18.34
CA ALA A 16 -9.28 -8.93 -18.89
C ALA A 16 -8.70 -7.61 -18.37
N VAL A 17 -8.04 -7.67 -17.21
CA VAL A 17 -7.12 -6.62 -16.79
C VAL A 17 -6.05 -6.58 -17.88
N LEU A 18 -6.16 -5.61 -18.78
CA LEU A 18 -5.19 -5.38 -19.84
C LEU A 18 -3.83 -5.18 -19.17
N MET A 19 -3.00 -6.23 -19.15
CA MET A 19 -1.63 -6.19 -18.65
C MET A 19 -0.79 -5.38 -19.63
N LEU A 20 -0.86 -4.06 -19.54
CA LEU A 20 0.08 -3.22 -20.25
C LEU A 20 1.44 -3.33 -19.55
N HIS A 21 2.34 -4.11 -20.16
CA HIS A 21 3.76 -4.08 -19.86
C HIS A 21 4.31 -2.75 -20.34
N VAL A 22 4.26 -1.72 -19.50
CA VAL A 22 5.06 -0.52 -19.73
C VAL A 22 6.28 -0.62 -18.82
N ILE A 23 7.44 -0.90 -19.43
CA ILE A 23 8.73 -0.58 -18.81
C ILE A 23 8.77 0.95 -18.77
N LEU A 24 8.53 1.53 -17.60
CA LEU A 24 8.49 2.97 -17.42
C LEU A 24 9.87 3.45 -16.99
N THR A 25 10.55 4.14 -17.89
CA THR A 25 11.62 5.06 -17.53
C THR A 25 11.00 6.28 -16.89
N GLY A 26 11.11 6.43 -15.57
CA GLY A 26 10.70 7.65 -14.87
C GLY A 26 11.56 8.84 -15.28
N ALA A 27 11.13 10.05 -14.92
CA ALA A 27 11.75 11.34 -15.27
C ALA A 27 13.22 11.55 -14.80
N GLN A 28 13.84 10.54 -14.18
CA GLN A 28 15.24 10.53 -13.72
C GLN A 28 16.02 9.27 -14.16
N GLY A 29 15.57 8.54 -15.18
CA GLY A 29 16.23 7.32 -15.64
C GLY A 29 16.04 6.10 -14.71
N GLN A 30 15.26 6.25 -13.64
CA GLN A 30 14.91 5.13 -12.76
C GLN A 30 13.85 4.25 -13.42
N VAL A 31 14.17 2.98 -13.64
CA VAL A 31 13.26 1.99 -14.22
C VAL A 31 12.42 1.37 -13.10
N TRP A 32 11.09 1.46 -13.22
CA TRP A 32 10.17 0.95 -12.21
C TRP A 32 8.97 0.25 -12.86
N GLU A 33 8.33 -0.62 -12.09
CA GLU A 33 7.14 -1.35 -12.49
C GLU A 33 6.12 -1.35 -11.34
N ALA A 34 4.84 -1.10 -11.64
CA ALA A 34 3.75 -1.32 -10.71
C ALA A 34 2.75 -2.33 -11.26
N ARG A 35 2.19 -3.15 -10.38
CA ARG A 35 1.10 -4.08 -10.68
C ARG A 35 0.12 -4.10 -9.50
N TYR A 36 -1.16 -4.30 -9.80
CA TYR A 36 -2.24 -4.30 -8.83
C TYR A 36 -3.31 -5.31 -9.25
N GLY A 37 -4.22 -5.69 -8.36
CA GLY A 37 -5.21 -6.72 -8.65
C GLY A 37 -4.61 -8.12 -8.82
N LEU A 38 -3.41 -8.36 -8.32
CA LEU A 38 -2.75 -9.66 -8.48
C LEU A 38 -3.28 -10.66 -7.47
N THR A 39 -3.66 -11.86 -7.90
CA THR A 39 -3.87 -12.99 -6.98
C THR A 39 -2.56 -13.34 -6.28
N SER A 40 -2.63 -14.13 -5.20
CA SER A 40 -1.42 -14.62 -4.50
C SER A 40 -0.42 -15.30 -5.44
N ALA A 41 -0.89 -16.16 -6.34
CA ALA A 41 -0.02 -16.87 -7.29
C ALA A 41 0.58 -15.93 -8.34
N SER A 42 -0.25 -15.04 -8.91
CA SER A 42 0.21 -14.05 -9.90
C SER A 42 1.21 -13.07 -9.29
N TYR A 43 0.99 -12.64 -8.04
CA TYR A 43 1.91 -11.81 -7.28
C TYR A 43 3.25 -12.52 -7.09
N GLN A 44 3.25 -13.77 -6.61
CA GLN A 44 4.49 -14.49 -6.34
C GLN A 44 5.30 -14.73 -7.62
N SER A 45 4.64 -15.08 -8.73
CA SER A 45 5.29 -15.24 -10.04
C SER A 45 5.92 -13.93 -10.52
N LYS A 46 5.16 -12.81 -10.46
CA LYS A 46 5.66 -11.50 -10.86
C LYS A 46 6.80 -11.00 -9.94
N PHE A 47 6.68 -11.22 -8.64
CA PHE A 47 7.73 -10.91 -7.66
C PHE A 47 9.04 -11.64 -8.02
N ASN A 48 8.99 -12.96 -8.22
CA ASN A 48 10.16 -13.76 -8.55
C ASN A 48 10.82 -13.29 -9.86
N SER A 49 10.00 -13.03 -10.89
CA SER A 49 10.47 -12.54 -12.18
C SER A 49 11.18 -11.19 -12.08
N LEU A 50 10.59 -10.21 -11.39
CA LEU A 50 11.16 -8.87 -11.24
C LEU A 50 12.42 -8.89 -10.36
N VAL A 51 12.41 -9.66 -9.27
CA VAL A 51 13.60 -9.81 -8.41
C VAL A 51 14.76 -10.45 -9.18
N GLY A 52 14.50 -11.47 -9.99
CA GLY A 52 15.51 -12.07 -10.88
C GLY A 52 16.09 -11.11 -11.93
N GLN A 53 15.35 -10.04 -12.26
CA GLN A 53 15.80 -8.97 -13.17
C GLN A 53 16.48 -7.80 -12.44
N GLY A 54 16.73 -7.92 -11.13
CA GLY A 54 17.38 -6.88 -10.33
C GLY A 54 16.44 -5.77 -9.84
N TYR A 55 15.13 -5.97 -9.90
CA TYR A 55 14.18 -5.06 -9.24
C TYR A 55 14.05 -5.39 -7.76
N ARG A 56 13.74 -4.36 -6.98
CA ARG A 56 13.44 -4.46 -5.55
C ARG A 56 12.04 -3.95 -5.30
N LEU A 57 11.26 -4.71 -4.54
CA LEU A 57 9.93 -4.28 -4.09
C LEU A 57 10.07 -3.12 -3.11
N LYS A 58 9.37 -2.03 -3.36
CA LYS A 58 9.38 -0.79 -2.56
C LYS A 58 8.09 -0.58 -1.79
N ASP A 59 6.97 -1.01 -2.37
CA ASP A 59 5.66 -0.96 -1.75
C ASP A 59 4.92 -2.27 -2.00
N VAL A 60 4.17 -2.73 -1.00
CA VAL A 60 3.27 -3.88 -1.12
C VAL A 60 2.03 -3.60 -0.31
N GLU A 61 0.88 -3.82 -0.92
CA GLU A 61 -0.41 -3.76 -0.26
C GLU A 61 -1.19 -5.04 -0.53
N GLY A 62 -1.68 -5.67 0.54
CA GLY A 62 -2.63 -6.76 0.48
C GLY A 62 -4.03 -6.23 0.75
N TYR A 63 -5.02 -6.77 0.04
CA TYR A 63 -6.43 -6.46 0.26
C TYR A 63 -7.31 -7.64 -0.10
N THR A 64 -8.57 -7.58 0.31
CA THR A 64 -9.49 -8.71 0.17
C THR A 64 -10.77 -8.30 -0.51
N LEU A 65 -11.14 -9.03 -1.55
CA LEU A 65 -12.45 -8.92 -2.21
C LEU A 65 -13.08 -10.30 -2.19
N ASN A 66 -14.32 -10.41 -1.72
CA ASN A 66 -15.07 -11.67 -1.71
C ASN A 66 -14.27 -12.84 -1.13
N ASN A 67 -13.57 -12.59 -0.01
CA ASN A 67 -12.71 -13.55 0.68
C ASN A 67 -11.47 -14.04 -0.10
N VAL A 68 -11.11 -13.38 -1.20
CA VAL A 68 -9.91 -13.66 -1.99
C VAL A 68 -8.87 -12.57 -1.76
N ALA A 69 -7.63 -12.99 -1.49
CA ALA A 69 -6.49 -12.08 -1.34
C ALA A 69 -6.01 -11.56 -2.70
N TYR A 70 -5.90 -10.25 -2.79
CA TYR A 70 -5.28 -9.53 -3.90
C TYR A 70 -4.12 -8.68 -3.40
N TYR A 71 -3.17 -8.41 -4.30
CA TYR A 71 -1.98 -7.66 -3.99
C TYR A 71 -1.73 -6.57 -5.02
N ALA A 72 -1.22 -5.45 -4.53
CA ALA A 72 -0.51 -4.47 -5.33
C ALA A 72 0.95 -4.41 -4.91
N GLY A 73 1.82 -4.16 -5.87
CA GLY A 73 3.26 -4.02 -5.65
C GLY A 73 3.85 -2.95 -6.56
N ILE A 74 4.86 -2.27 -6.03
CA ILE A 74 5.66 -1.29 -6.76
C ILE A 74 7.12 -1.71 -6.63
N TRP A 75 7.77 -1.90 -7.77
CA TRP A 75 9.15 -2.38 -7.89
C TRP A 75 10.00 -1.34 -8.59
N GLU A 76 11.25 -1.22 -8.14
CA GLU A 76 12.23 -0.34 -8.75
C GLU A 76 13.53 -1.08 -8.98
N LYS A 77 14.09 -0.95 -10.19
CA LYS A 77 15.42 -1.45 -10.49
C LYS A 77 16.43 -0.64 -9.69
N SER A 78 17.03 -1.28 -8.70
CA SER A 78 17.92 -0.62 -7.75
C SER A 78 18.84 -1.63 -7.07
N SER A 79 20.07 -1.21 -6.79
CA SER A 79 20.94 -1.90 -5.84
C SER A 79 20.57 -1.50 -4.40
N GLY A 80 21.15 -2.19 -3.41
CA GLY A 80 20.92 -1.86 -2.01
C GLY A 80 21.30 -3.01 -1.08
N PRO A 81 21.09 -2.84 0.23
CA PRO A 81 21.41 -3.87 1.21
C PRO A 81 20.63 -5.16 0.97
N ALA A 82 20.99 -6.24 1.66
CA ALA A 82 20.14 -7.44 1.70
C ALA A 82 18.72 -7.07 2.14
N TRP A 83 17.71 -7.71 1.56
CA TRP A 83 16.31 -7.43 1.86
C TRP A 83 15.47 -8.69 1.77
N VAL A 84 14.32 -8.66 2.46
CA VAL A 84 13.36 -9.75 2.48
C VAL A 84 11.97 -9.18 2.28
N ALA A 85 11.14 -9.84 1.48
CA ALA A 85 9.72 -9.57 1.43
C ALA A 85 8.93 -10.87 1.56
N ARG A 86 7.77 -10.77 2.20
CA ARG A 86 6.84 -11.88 2.44
C ARG A 86 5.41 -11.38 2.25
N HIS A 87 4.53 -12.28 1.87
CA HIS A 87 3.09 -12.05 1.80
C HIS A 87 2.35 -13.31 2.26
N GLY A 88 1.03 -13.21 2.47
CA GLY A 88 0.22 -14.33 2.94
C GLY A 88 0.47 -14.78 4.40
N LEU A 89 1.28 -14.07 5.18
CA LEU A 89 1.66 -14.52 6.52
C LEU A 89 0.47 -14.44 7.49
N THR A 90 0.23 -15.49 8.27
CA THR A 90 -0.65 -15.39 9.46
C THR A 90 -0.05 -14.47 10.51
N ASN A 91 -0.82 -14.08 11.53
CA ASN A 91 -0.32 -13.33 12.68
C ASN A 91 0.93 -13.97 13.31
N ALA A 92 0.85 -15.27 13.64
CA ALA A 92 1.95 -16.00 14.25
C ALA A 92 3.18 -16.09 13.33
N GLN A 93 2.97 -16.34 12.03
CA GLN A 93 4.06 -16.39 11.05
C GLN A 93 4.72 -15.03 10.87
N TYR A 94 3.93 -13.95 10.82
CA TYR A 94 4.45 -12.59 10.74
C TYR A 94 5.27 -12.24 11.98
N GLN A 95 4.78 -12.55 13.19
CA GLN A 95 5.49 -12.25 14.41
C GLN A 95 6.79 -13.07 14.54
N ALA A 96 6.79 -14.33 14.12
CA ALA A 96 7.99 -15.17 14.09
C ALA A 96 9.04 -14.65 13.09
N GLU A 97 8.62 -14.34 11.86
CA GLU A 97 9.51 -13.80 10.83
C GLU A 97 10.04 -12.40 11.20
N PHE A 98 9.20 -11.56 11.81
CA PHE A 98 9.60 -10.26 12.33
C PHE A 98 10.71 -10.41 13.38
N ASN A 99 10.52 -11.28 14.38
CA ASN A 99 11.52 -11.50 15.43
C ASN A 99 12.83 -12.04 14.86
N ARG A 100 12.75 -13.02 13.96
CA ARG A 100 13.92 -13.60 13.29
C ARG A 100 14.70 -12.52 12.52
N LEU A 101 14.03 -11.78 11.65
CA LEU A 101 14.66 -10.75 10.82
C LEU A 101 15.24 -9.60 11.66
N VAL A 102 14.55 -9.16 12.71
CA VAL A 102 15.08 -8.14 13.64
C VAL A 102 16.35 -8.63 14.34
N ASN A 103 16.38 -9.89 14.80
CA ASN A 103 17.58 -10.48 15.41
C ASN A 103 18.74 -10.62 14.42
N GLU A 104 18.45 -10.79 13.13
CA GLU A 104 19.44 -10.82 12.03
C GLU A 104 19.89 -9.42 11.56
N GLY A 105 19.39 -8.35 12.21
CA GLY A 105 19.74 -6.96 11.90
C GLY A 105 18.94 -6.34 10.76
N TYR A 106 17.82 -6.94 10.37
CA TYR A 106 16.88 -6.33 9.43
C TYR A 106 15.91 -5.39 10.14
N ARG A 107 15.41 -4.41 9.40
CA ARG A 107 14.44 -3.41 9.84
C ARG A 107 13.22 -3.46 8.95
N LEU A 108 12.04 -3.47 9.56
CA LEU A 108 10.78 -3.44 8.84
C LEU A 108 10.61 -2.07 8.16
N LYS A 109 10.28 -2.09 6.87
CA LYS A 109 10.11 -0.89 6.01
C LYS A 109 8.68 -0.67 5.58
N LYS A 110 7.93 -1.76 5.39
CA LYS A 110 6.51 -1.76 5.03
C LYS A 110 5.81 -2.93 5.72
N VAL A 111 4.63 -2.69 6.25
CA VAL A 111 3.68 -3.75 6.64
C VAL A 111 2.28 -3.36 6.16
N SER A 112 1.61 -4.32 5.53
CA SER A 112 0.23 -4.23 5.07
C SER A 112 -0.55 -5.36 5.73
N GLY A 113 -1.62 -5.00 6.45
CA GLY A 113 -2.56 -5.95 7.03
C GLY A 113 -3.79 -6.09 6.14
N TYR A 114 -4.33 -7.30 6.04
CA TYR A 114 -5.58 -7.60 5.34
C TYR A 114 -6.19 -8.89 5.92
N THR A 115 -7.35 -9.33 5.43
CA THR A 115 -8.10 -10.40 6.10
C THR A 115 -8.65 -11.41 5.13
N VAL A 116 -8.30 -12.68 5.35
CA VAL A 116 -8.78 -13.81 4.55
C VAL A 116 -9.40 -14.83 5.49
N GLY A 117 -10.62 -15.25 5.20
CA GLY A 117 -11.37 -16.20 6.02
C GLY A 117 -11.64 -15.70 7.44
N GLY A 118 -11.80 -14.39 7.62
CA GLY A 118 -11.97 -13.77 8.93
C GLY A 118 -10.69 -13.71 9.79
N ALA A 119 -9.56 -14.19 9.29
CA ALA A 119 -8.27 -14.15 9.97
C ALA A 119 -7.35 -13.11 9.33
N ASP A 120 -6.58 -12.43 10.16
CA ASP A 120 -5.59 -11.46 9.70
C ASP A 120 -4.46 -12.14 8.92
N ARG A 121 -3.97 -11.40 7.92
CA ARG A 121 -2.85 -11.74 7.07
C ARG A 121 -1.97 -10.52 6.87
N TYR A 122 -0.69 -10.75 6.65
CA TYR A 122 0.30 -9.70 6.51
C TYR A 122 1.16 -9.88 5.27
N ALA A 123 1.47 -8.75 4.63
CA ALA A 123 2.54 -8.60 3.66
C ALA A 123 3.53 -7.55 4.17
N ALA A 124 4.81 -7.78 3.99
CA ALA A 124 5.83 -6.93 4.59
C ALA A 124 7.16 -6.97 3.83
N ILE A 125 7.91 -5.88 3.99
CA ILE A 125 9.22 -5.66 3.39
C ILE A 125 10.19 -5.26 4.50
N TRP A 126 11.35 -5.91 4.54
CA TRP A 126 12.45 -5.62 5.43
C TRP A 126 13.73 -5.37 4.63
N ASP A 127 14.61 -4.50 5.11
CA ASP A 127 15.97 -4.35 4.62
C ASP A 127 16.98 -4.48 5.76
N LYS A 128 18.20 -4.93 5.43
CA LYS A 128 19.30 -5.01 6.39
C LYS A 128 19.97 -3.64 6.47
N SER A 129 19.52 -2.81 7.40
CA SER A 129 19.97 -1.42 7.54
C SER A 129 20.17 -1.02 9.00
N THR A 130 20.98 0.01 9.20
CA THR A 130 21.11 0.71 10.50
C THR A 130 20.21 1.96 10.51
N GLY A 131 20.05 2.59 11.67
CA GLY A 131 19.28 3.82 11.80
C GLY A 131 18.78 4.07 13.22
N PRO A 132 17.96 5.10 13.44
CA PRO A 132 17.46 5.46 14.76
C PRO A 132 16.66 4.33 15.43
N ALA A 133 16.38 4.45 16.73
CA ALA A 133 15.47 3.53 17.40
C ALA A 133 14.10 3.50 16.68
N TRP A 134 13.48 2.33 16.58
CA TRP A 134 12.20 2.15 15.91
C TRP A 134 11.35 1.11 16.64
N VAL A 135 10.04 1.17 16.42
CA VAL A 135 9.07 0.22 16.97
C VAL A 135 8.04 -0.10 15.89
N ALA A 136 7.64 -1.35 15.77
CA ALA A 136 6.49 -1.74 14.97
C ALA A 136 5.50 -2.54 15.81
N ARG A 137 4.20 -2.32 15.54
CA ARG A 137 3.09 -3.05 16.16
C ARG A 137 2.09 -3.44 15.08
N HIS A 138 1.37 -4.53 15.29
CA HIS A 138 0.34 -5.06 14.38
C HIS A 138 -0.80 -5.65 15.22
N GLY A 139 -1.97 -5.84 14.60
CA GLY A 139 -3.13 -6.42 15.27
C GLY A 139 -3.83 -5.49 16.28
N LEU A 140 -3.46 -4.21 16.36
CA LEU A 140 -4.03 -3.28 17.34
C LEU A 140 -5.45 -2.87 16.91
N ASP A 141 -6.45 -2.88 17.80
CA ASP A 141 -7.68 -2.12 17.55
C ASP A 141 -7.43 -0.60 17.60
N SER A 142 -8.46 0.18 17.29
CA SER A 142 -8.43 1.64 17.34
C SER A 142 -7.98 2.20 18.69
N ALA A 143 -8.42 1.62 19.81
CA ALA A 143 -8.09 2.14 21.15
C ALA A 143 -6.63 1.83 21.51
N ALA A 144 -6.20 0.60 21.28
CA ALA A 144 -4.81 0.17 21.49
C ALA A 144 -3.84 0.92 20.56
N HIS A 145 -4.23 1.16 19.30
CA HIS A 145 -3.44 1.96 18.37
C HIS A 145 -3.30 3.40 18.85
N GLN A 146 -4.40 4.04 19.26
CA GLN A 146 -4.37 5.40 19.77
C GLN A 146 -3.52 5.53 21.05
N ALA A 147 -3.61 4.55 21.96
CA ALA A 147 -2.77 4.50 23.16
C ALA A 147 -1.29 4.34 22.82
N ALA A 148 -0.95 3.42 21.90
CA ALA A 148 0.41 3.22 21.42
C ALA A 148 0.95 4.49 20.74
N PHE A 149 0.16 5.12 19.88
CA PHE A 149 0.49 6.37 19.22
C PHE A 149 0.84 7.46 20.24
N ASN A 150 -0.06 7.71 21.21
CA ASN A 150 0.16 8.72 22.25
C ASN A 150 1.43 8.45 23.05
N SER A 151 1.69 7.18 23.40
CA SER A 151 2.87 6.78 24.15
C SER A 151 4.16 6.99 23.34
N TYR A 152 4.22 6.53 22.09
CA TYR A 152 5.41 6.67 21.24
C TYR A 152 5.69 8.13 20.88
N VAL A 153 4.67 8.95 20.63
CA VAL A 153 4.83 10.39 20.40
C VAL A 153 5.46 11.08 21.61
N LYS A 154 4.99 10.79 22.83
CA LYS A 154 5.58 11.32 24.08
C LYS A 154 7.05 10.92 24.25
N GLN A 155 7.45 9.76 23.72
CA GLN A 155 8.83 9.26 23.75
C GLN A 155 9.71 9.79 22.60
N GLY A 156 9.19 10.68 21.75
CA GLY A 156 9.91 11.28 20.63
C GLY A 156 9.93 10.43 19.36
N TYR A 157 9.05 9.43 19.26
CA TYR A 157 8.86 8.67 18.02
C TYR A 157 7.81 9.34 17.13
N ARG A 158 8.01 9.19 15.81
CA ARG A 158 7.10 9.66 14.78
C ARG A 158 6.53 8.45 14.04
N LEU A 159 5.23 8.43 13.83
CA LEU A 159 4.60 7.42 12.98
C LEU A 159 5.06 7.64 11.55
N LYS A 160 5.60 6.61 10.90
CA LYS A 160 6.13 6.70 9.52
C LYS A 160 5.31 5.88 8.52
N GLN A 161 4.68 4.80 8.98
CA GLN A 161 3.77 4.00 8.15
C GLN A 161 2.61 3.51 9.00
N ILE A 162 1.41 3.51 8.40
CA ILE A 162 0.18 2.96 8.97
C ILE A 162 -0.56 2.15 7.90
N SER A 163 -1.10 1.00 8.30
CA SER A 163 -2.01 0.18 7.50
C SER A 163 -3.22 -0.15 8.37
N GLY A 164 -4.41 0.08 7.82
CA GLY A 164 -5.68 -0.28 8.43
C GLY A 164 -6.30 -1.47 7.72
N TYR A 165 -7.00 -2.32 8.47
CA TYR A 165 -7.69 -3.49 7.92
C TYR A 165 -8.83 -3.91 8.84
N ALA A 166 -9.69 -4.83 8.41
CA ALA A 166 -10.82 -5.29 9.20
C ALA A 166 -10.65 -6.75 9.61
N VAL A 167 -10.81 -7.07 10.88
CA VAL A 167 -10.97 -8.44 11.36
C VAL A 167 -12.38 -8.55 11.95
N GLY A 168 -13.23 -9.34 11.31
CA GLY A 168 -14.67 -9.32 11.58
C GLY A 168 -15.27 -7.94 11.35
N THR A 169 -15.95 -7.40 12.36
CA THR A 169 -16.58 -6.07 12.32
C THR A 169 -15.70 -4.95 12.87
N SER A 170 -14.44 -5.25 13.23
CA SER A 170 -13.55 -4.32 13.92
C SER A 170 -12.36 -3.91 13.06
N ALA A 171 -12.00 -2.63 13.14
CA ALA A 171 -10.76 -2.13 12.56
C ALA A 171 -9.55 -2.66 13.34
N ARG A 172 -8.49 -2.99 12.62
CA ARG A 172 -7.16 -3.32 13.12
C ARG A 172 -6.10 -2.47 12.42
N TYR A 173 -4.97 -2.26 13.08
CA TYR A 173 -3.90 -1.42 12.58
C TYR A 173 -2.53 -2.09 12.75
N ALA A 174 -1.71 -1.95 11.72
CA ALA A 174 -0.28 -2.18 11.74
C ALA A 174 0.46 -0.86 11.49
N SER A 175 1.56 -0.64 12.19
CA SER A 175 2.22 0.67 12.18
C SER A 175 3.70 0.56 12.53
N ILE A 176 4.48 1.47 11.93
CA ILE A 176 5.93 1.61 12.14
C ILE A 176 6.21 3.02 12.64
N TRP A 177 6.83 3.12 13.82
CA TRP A 177 7.29 4.35 14.43
C TRP A 177 8.82 4.40 14.45
N VAL A 178 9.39 5.57 14.19
CA VAL A 178 10.84 5.80 14.23
C VAL A 178 11.13 7.00 15.10
N LYS A 179 12.10 6.87 16.02
CA LYS A 179 12.58 7.95 16.86
C LYS A 179 13.35 8.93 16.00
N ALA A 180 12.80 10.12 15.80
CA ALA A 180 13.36 11.12 14.90
C ALA A 180 12.82 12.51 15.24
N SER A 181 13.66 13.52 15.08
CA SER A 181 13.21 14.91 14.90
C SER A 181 12.77 15.13 13.45
N GLY A 182 12.22 16.31 13.15
CA GLY A 182 11.84 16.68 11.80
C GLY A 182 10.72 17.71 11.74
N PRO A 183 10.20 18.00 10.54
CA PRO A 183 9.14 19.00 10.34
C PRO A 183 7.87 18.73 11.15
N ALA A 184 6.93 19.67 11.17
CA ALA A 184 5.59 19.40 11.71
C ALA A 184 4.94 18.23 10.97
N TRP A 185 4.21 17.38 11.69
CA TRP A 185 3.54 16.20 11.13
C TRP A 185 2.22 15.92 11.84
N ILE A 186 1.30 15.27 11.13
CA ILE A 186 -0.03 14.94 11.61
C ILE A 186 -0.34 13.51 11.19
N ALA A 187 -0.99 12.74 12.05
CA ALA A 187 -1.54 11.42 11.70
C ALA A 187 -2.99 11.30 12.16
N ARG A 188 -3.79 10.58 11.36
CA ARG A 188 -5.19 10.28 11.60
C ARG A 188 -5.49 8.84 11.19
N HIS A 189 -6.43 8.20 11.86
CA HIS A 189 -6.96 6.89 11.49
C HIS A 189 -8.46 6.84 11.74
N GLY A 190 -9.17 5.88 11.12
CA GLY A 190 -10.62 5.74 11.29
C GLY A 190 -11.44 6.85 10.63
N LEU A 191 -10.89 7.58 9.66
CA LEU A 191 -11.61 8.64 8.96
C LEU A 191 -12.55 8.05 7.93
N THR A 192 -13.81 8.50 7.88
CA THR A 192 -14.67 8.25 6.70
C THR A 192 -14.10 8.94 5.46
N ALA A 193 -14.55 8.55 4.26
CA ALA A 193 -14.09 9.18 3.01
C ALA A 193 -14.28 10.71 2.99
N ALA A 194 -15.40 11.21 3.52
CA ALA A 194 -15.68 12.65 3.61
C ALA A 194 -14.73 13.34 4.60
N GLN A 195 -14.55 12.77 5.79
CA GLN A 195 -13.63 13.30 6.80
C GLN A 195 -12.17 13.31 6.30
N TYR A 196 -11.75 12.23 5.64
CA TYR A 196 -10.44 12.15 5.00
C TYR A 196 -10.27 13.24 3.95
N GLN A 197 -11.27 13.46 3.08
CA GLN A 197 -11.18 14.49 2.06
C GLN A 197 -11.09 15.90 2.65
N THR A 198 -11.86 16.21 3.70
CA THR A 198 -11.80 17.48 4.41
C THR A 198 -10.42 17.72 5.04
N GLU A 199 -9.92 16.74 5.81
CA GLU A 199 -8.60 16.86 6.46
C GLU A 199 -7.49 16.93 5.42
N PHE A 200 -7.54 16.11 4.36
CA PHE A 200 -6.57 16.13 3.27
C PHE A 200 -6.49 17.50 2.59
N THR A 201 -7.62 18.09 2.23
CA THR A 201 -7.66 19.41 1.57
C THR A 201 -7.10 20.49 2.48
N LYS A 202 -7.49 20.48 3.76
CA LYS A 202 -6.96 21.41 4.77
C LYS A 202 -5.43 21.29 4.88
N LEU A 203 -4.93 20.08 5.13
CA LEU A 203 -3.51 19.84 5.34
C LEU A 203 -2.66 20.15 4.10
N LYS A 204 -3.18 19.86 2.90
CA LYS A 204 -2.55 20.26 1.63
C LYS A 204 -2.37 21.78 1.55
N ASN A 205 -3.41 22.55 1.88
CA ASN A 205 -3.36 24.02 1.85
C ASN A 205 -2.41 24.60 2.91
N GLU A 206 -2.21 23.91 4.02
CA GLU A 206 -1.24 24.26 5.07
C GLU A 206 0.21 23.84 4.76
N GLY A 207 0.45 23.23 3.58
CA GLY A 207 1.77 22.81 3.12
C GLY A 207 2.21 21.43 3.61
N TYR A 208 1.29 20.64 4.16
CA TYR A 208 1.56 19.23 4.49
C TYR A 208 1.39 18.34 3.26
N ARG A 209 2.14 17.25 3.25
CA ARG A 209 2.13 16.24 2.18
C ARG A 209 1.95 14.85 2.77
N PRO A 210 1.20 13.96 2.11
CA PRO A 210 1.06 12.60 2.59
C PRO A 210 2.40 11.86 2.57
N LEU A 211 2.72 11.22 3.69
CA LEU A 211 3.84 10.31 3.87
C LEU A 211 3.39 8.85 3.77
N SER A 212 2.22 8.54 4.33
CA SER A 212 1.58 7.22 4.29
C SER A 212 0.08 7.44 4.15
N ILE A 213 -0.58 6.70 3.27
CA ILE A 213 -2.04 6.70 3.12
C ILE A 213 -2.45 5.24 2.99
N ASP A 214 -3.51 4.87 3.69
CA ASP A 214 -4.10 3.55 3.62
C ASP A 214 -5.62 3.68 3.65
N ALA A 215 -6.28 2.83 2.86
CA ALA A 215 -7.73 2.80 2.73
C ALA A 215 -8.22 1.37 2.94
N TYR A 216 -9.25 1.21 3.77
CA TYR A 216 -9.69 -0.11 4.22
C TYR A 216 -11.19 -0.13 4.48
N THR A 217 -11.78 -1.32 4.46
CA THR A 217 -13.23 -1.49 4.60
C THR A 217 -13.55 -2.29 5.84
N VAL A 218 -14.35 -1.71 6.75
CA VAL A 218 -14.84 -2.35 7.96
C VAL A 218 -16.36 -2.37 7.91
N ASN A 219 -16.97 -3.56 7.96
CA ASN A 219 -18.42 -3.74 7.93
C ASN A 219 -19.11 -2.96 6.79
N GLY A 220 -18.58 -3.09 5.56
CA GLY A 220 -19.12 -2.41 4.38
C GLY A 220 -18.85 -0.90 4.29
N LYS A 221 -18.19 -0.30 5.29
CA LYS A 221 -17.86 1.13 5.31
C LYS A 221 -16.37 1.34 5.05
N ASN A 222 -16.05 2.30 4.18
CA ASN A 222 -14.68 2.63 3.84
C ASN A 222 -14.11 3.66 4.82
N TYR A 223 -12.91 3.39 5.29
CA TYR A 223 -12.15 4.22 6.20
C TYR A 223 -10.74 4.48 5.67
N PHE A 224 -10.12 5.53 6.19
CA PHE A 224 -8.79 5.96 5.81
C PHE A 224 -7.94 6.18 7.04
N ALA A 225 -6.66 5.85 6.89
CA ALA A 225 -5.60 6.18 7.82
C ALA A 225 -4.47 6.85 7.05
N ALA A 226 -3.89 7.91 7.59
CA ALA A 226 -2.85 8.63 6.91
C ALA A 226 -1.93 9.39 7.86
N VAL A 227 -0.71 9.59 7.38
CA VAL A 227 0.35 10.38 7.99
C VAL A 227 0.72 11.47 7.00
N TRP A 228 0.81 12.71 7.45
CA TRP A 228 1.26 13.85 6.68
C TRP A 228 2.43 14.53 7.38
N GLU A 229 3.34 15.11 6.60
CA GLU A 229 4.50 15.86 7.08
C GLU A 229 4.63 17.16 6.28
N LYS A 230 4.98 18.26 6.94
CA LYS A 230 5.21 19.54 6.28
C LYS A 230 6.48 19.47 5.46
N SER A 231 6.39 19.72 4.16
CA SER A 231 7.54 19.58 3.25
C SER A 231 7.33 20.38 1.97
N ALA A 232 8.44 20.89 1.41
CA ALA A 232 8.49 21.57 0.12
C ALA A 232 8.79 20.64 -1.07
N GLY A 233 8.83 19.31 -0.86
CA GLY A 233 9.33 18.30 -1.81
C GLY A 233 8.76 18.29 -3.25
N PRO A 234 9.01 17.23 -4.04
CA PRO A 234 8.61 17.20 -5.45
C PRO A 234 7.10 17.24 -5.64
N ALA A 235 6.61 17.69 -6.80
CA ALA A 235 5.18 17.72 -7.10
C ALA A 235 4.55 16.34 -6.86
N TRP A 236 3.33 16.31 -6.31
CA TRP A 236 2.66 15.06 -5.93
C TRP A 236 1.17 15.10 -6.23
N GLN A 237 0.57 13.92 -6.40
CA GLN A 237 -0.85 13.73 -6.61
C GLN A 237 -1.32 12.60 -5.70
N ALA A 238 -2.48 12.76 -5.07
CA ALA A 238 -3.16 11.66 -4.39
C ALA A 238 -4.62 11.62 -4.84
N ARG A 239 -5.18 10.42 -4.97
CA ARG A 239 -6.57 10.17 -5.34
C ARG A 239 -7.10 8.98 -4.55
N HIS A 240 -8.39 8.97 -4.26
CA HIS A 240 -9.09 7.84 -3.64
C HIS A 240 -10.47 7.67 -4.29
N GLY A 241 -11.12 6.56 -4.01
CA GLY A 241 -12.43 6.22 -4.60
C GLY A 241 -12.36 5.86 -6.08
N LEU A 242 -11.18 5.50 -6.59
CA LEU A 242 -11.00 5.20 -8.01
C LEU A 242 -11.48 3.79 -8.31
N THR A 243 -12.36 3.62 -9.30
CA THR A 243 -12.63 2.31 -9.88
C THR A 243 -11.36 1.77 -10.57
N SER A 244 -11.30 0.47 -10.87
CA SER A 244 -10.17 -0.11 -11.60
C SER A 244 -9.88 0.61 -12.92
N ALA A 245 -10.93 0.90 -13.69
CA ALA A 245 -10.82 1.63 -14.96
C ALA A 245 -10.28 3.06 -14.75
N LYS A 246 -10.84 3.80 -13.77
CA LYS A 246 -10.40 5.17 -13.53
C LYS A 246 -8.99 5.24 -12.94
N PHE A 247 -8.61 4.26 -12.13
CA PHE A 247 -7.25 4.11 -11.64
C PHE A 247 -6.26 3.89 -12.79
N GLN A 248 -6.55 2.97 -13.72
CA GLN A 248 -5.69 2.72 -14.87
C GLN A 248 -5.53 3.96 -15.77
N GLU A 249 -6.62 4.68 -16.01
CA GLU A 249 -6.61 5.93 -16.78
C GLU A 249 -5.73 7.00 -16.08
N THR A 250 -5.95 7.19 -14.78
CA THR A 250 -5.19 8.16 -13.97
C THR A 250 -3.71 7.79 -13.90
N PHE A 251 -3.40 6.49 -13.74
CA PHE A 251 -2.05 5.98 -13.74
C PHE A 251 -1.34 6.31 -15.05
N ASN A 252 -1.95 5.97 -16.20
CA ASN A 252 -1.37 6.26 -17.51
C ASN A 252 -1.13 7.75 -17.73
N GLN A 253 -2.09 8.59 -17.35
CA GLN A 253 -1.98 10.05 -17.47
C GLN A 253 -0.84 10.62 -16.62
N LEU A 254 -0.77 10.23 -15.34
CA LEU A 254 0.24 10.76 -14.42
C LEU A 254 1.65 10.28 -14.77
N VAL A 255 1.78 9.04 -15.24
CA VAL A 255 3.04 8.50 -15.73
C VAL A 255 3.58 9.30 -16.91
N VAL A 256 2.74 9.61 -17.90
CA VAL A 256 3.13 10.46 -19.05
C VAL A 256 3.53 11.87 -18.61
N GLN A 257 2.94 12.37 -17.51
CA GLN A 257 3.31 13.67 -16.91
C GLN A 257 4.58 13.61 -16.03
N GLY A 258 5.24 12.45 -15.98
CA GLY A 258 6.48 12.23 -15.23
C GLY A 258 6.30 11.89 -13.76
N TYR A 259 5.09 11.57 -13.30
CA TYR A 259 4.87 11.09 -11.94
C TYR A 259 5.12 9.59 -11.82
N LYS A 260 5.70 9.18 -10.69
CA LYS A 260 5.85 7.79 -10.25
C LYS A 260 4.79 7.44 -9.22
N LEU A 261 4.15 6.28 -9.35
CA LEU A 261 3.30 5.74 -8.30
C LEU A 261 4.18 5.31 -7.12
N VAL A 262 3.86 5.77 -5.91
CA VAL A 262 4.62 5.44 -4.69
C VAL A 262 3.84 4.62 -3.68
N SER A 263 2.51 4.63 -3.76
CA SER A 263 1.66 3.73 -2.98
C SER A 263 0.30 3.55 -3.64
N VAL A 264 -0.27 2.35 -3.54
CA VAL A 264 -1.65 2.06 -3.97
C VAL A 264 -2.28 1.00 -3.07
N THR A 265 -3.40 1.35 -2.45
CA THR A 265 -4.20 0.44 -1.62
C THR A 265 -5.51 0.12 -2.33
N GLY A 266 -5.84 -1.17 -2.43
CA GLY A 266 -7.15 -1.65 -2.87
C GLY A 266 -8.08 -1.83 -1.67
N TYR A 267 -9.36 -1.48 -1.81
CA TYR A 267 -10.36 -1.62 -0.75
C TYR A 267 -11.78 -1.73 -1.34
N GLY A 268 -12.78 -2.00 -0.50
CA GLY A 268 -14.19 -2.09 -0.88
C GLY A 268 -14.82 -3.47 -0.67
N THR A 269 -16.14 -3.53 -0.79
CA THR A 269 -16.92 -4.78 -0.76
C THR A 269 -17.38 -5.15 -2.17
N GLY A 270 -17.07 -6.37 -2.61
CA GLY A 270 -17.45 -6.85 -3.95
C GLY A 270 -16.53 -6.35 -5.06
N THR A 271 -16.49 -5.03 -5.25
CA THR A 271 -15.69 -4.38 -6.30
C THR A 271 -14.59 -3.51 -5.68
N ALA A 272 -13.36 -3.65 -6.18
CA ALA A 272 -12.24 -2.82 -5.72
C ALA A 272 -12.40 -1.35 -6.09
N SER A 273 -12.20 -0.50 -5.09
CA SER A 273 -11.78 0.89 -5.22
C SER A 273 -10.30 1.01 -4.88
N TYR A 274 -9.65 2.05 -5.40
CA TYR A 274 -8.23 2.30 -5.19
C TYR A 274 -7.98 3.70 -4.61
N ALA A 275 -7.07 3.75 -3.64
CA ALA A 275 -6.45 4.97 -3.14
C ALA A 275 -4.97 4.91 -3.50
N ALA A 276 -4.41 6.00 -4.00
CA ALA A 276 -3.06 6.01 -4.52
C ALA A 276 -2.39 7.37 -4.38
N LEU A 277 -1.07 7.32 -4.24
CA LEU A 277 -0.17 8.46 -4.12
C LEU A 277 0.90 8.36 -5.22
N TRP A 278 1.14 9.48 -5.87
CA TRP A 278 2.17 9.66 -6.89
C TRP A 278 3.05 10.86 -6.57
N THR A 279 4.32 10.79 -6.96
CA THR A 279 5.29 11.88 -6.83
C THR A 279 6.09 12.04 -8.12
N LYS A 280 6.46 13.27 -8.49
CA LYS A 280 7.46 13.51 -9.54
C LYS A 280 8.87 13.20 -9.05
#